data_AF-A0A168CJM9-F1
#
_entry.id   AF-A0A168CJM9-F1
#
_cell.length_a   1.000
_cell.length_b   1.000
_cell.length_c   1.000
_cell.angle_alpha   90.00
_cell.angle_beta   90.00
_cell.angle_gamma   90.00
#
_symmetry.space_group_name_H-M   'P 1'
#
loop_
_entity.id
_entity.type
_entity.pdbx_description
1 polymer ?
#
loop_
_entity_poly.entity_id
_entity_poly.type
_entity_poly.pdbx_seq_one_letter_code
_entity_poly.pdbx_strand_id
1 'polypeptide(L)'
;MKAPVISLPSPSLAACVCAIVDVAIAGGVVVLRAAMPVSYAAHLDAAIAAGVGSFKVEIGCGGPATPPPPQPPREKRDCADIEGAITTAEAMLRKGLRALPGFSDSGVCQTGIKNGIKAFKDVLGCEQVKASE
;
A
#
# COMPACT_ATOMS: atom_id res chain seq x y z
N MET A 1 10.24 34.37 21.42
CA MET A 1 10.51 33.39 20.35
C MET A 1 9.16 32.84 19.89
N LYS A 2 8.77 33.12 18.64
CA LYS A 2 7.42 32.84 18.11
C LYS A 2 7.46 31.45 17.47
N ALA A 3 6.84 30.46 18.10
CA ALA A 3 6.77 29.11 17.57
C ALA A 3 6.04 29.12 16.21
N PRO A 4 6.56 28.47 15.16
CA PRO A 4 5.80 28.27 13.94
C PRO A 4 4.61 27.37 14.29
N VAL A 5 3.41 27.94 14.23
CA VAL A 5 2.17 27.17 14.18
C VAL A 5 2.24 26.41 12.87
N ILE A 6 2.65 25.15 12.94
CA ILE A 6 2.39 24.18 11.89
C ILE A 6 0.87 24.07 11.89
N SER A 7 0.20 24.85 11.04
CA SER A 7 -1.22 24.70 10.78
C SER A 7 -1.44 23.26 10.34
N LEU A 8 -1.95 22.43 11.25
CA LEU A 8 -2.53 21.17 10.84
C LEU A 8 -3.55 21.49 9.74
N PRO A 9 -3.50 20.79 8.59
CA PRO A 9 -4.56 20.93 7.62
C PRO A 9 -5.90 20.69 8.33
N SER A 10 -6.88 21.55 8.07
CA SER A 10 -8.21 21.40 8.63
C SER A 10 -8.69 19.96 8.45
N PRO A 11 -9.41 19.37 9.41
CA PRO A 11 -9.87 17.97 9.31
C PRO A 11 -10.61 17.69 7.99
N SER A 12 -11.25 18.70 7.41
CA SER A 12 -11.89 18.68 6.09
C SER A 12 -10.90 18.51 4.91
N LEU A 13 -9.72 19.14 4.97
CA LEU A 13 -8.64 19.00 3.99
C LEU A 13 -7.98 17.63 4.12
N ALA A 14 -7.75 17.15 5.34
CA ALA A 14 -7.23 15.80 5.57
C ALA A 14 -8.19 14.72 5.03
N ALA A 15 -9.49 14.85 5.28
CA ALA A 15 -10.51 13.93 4.75
C ALA A 15 -10.57 13.95 3.21
N CYS A 16 -10.47 15.13 2.60
CA CYS A 16 -10.48 15.28 1.14
C CYS A 16 -9.23 14.65 0.50
N VAL A 17 -8.06 14.80 1.12
CA VAL A 17 -6.82 14.14 0.69
C VAL A 17 -6.96 12.62 0.83
N CYS A 18 -7.50 12.10 1.93
CA CYS A 18 -7.69 10.66 2.12
C CYS A 18 -8.69 10.06 1.12
N ALA A 19 -9.73 10.79 0.74
CA ALA A 19 -10.65 10.34 -0.32
C ALA A 19 -9.95 10.22 -1.69
N ILE A 20 -9.06 11.17 -2.04
CA ILE A 20 -8.29 11.10 -3.29
C ILE A 20 -7.27 9.96 -3.23
N VAL A 21 -6.65 9.75 -2.07
CA VAL A 21 -5.77 8.61 -1.83
C VAL A 21 -6.55 7.29 -2.02
N ASP A 22 -7.76 7.17 -1.50
CA ASP A 22 -8.61 5.98 -1.70
C ASP A 22 -8.93 5.73 -3.18
N VAL A 23 -9.14 6.77 -3.98
CA VAL A 23 -9.31 6.64 -5.45
C VAL A 23 -8.02 6.14 -6.11
N ALA A 24 -6.86 6.68 -5.71
CA ALA A 24 -5.57 6.24 -6.25
C ALA A 24 -5.26 4.78 -5.89
N ILE A 25 -5.57 4.38 -4.64
CA ILE A 25 -5.48 3.00 -4.17
C ILE A 25 -6.41 2.10 -4.98
N ALA A 26 -7.67 2.48 -5.18
CA ALA A 26 -8.63 1.70 -5.96
C ALA A 26 -8.12 1.47 -7.40
N GLY A 27 -7.56 2.50 -8.05
CA GLY A 27 -6.95 2.35 -9.38
C GLY A 27 -5.79 1.36 -9.40
N GLY A 28 -4.88 1.45 -8.43
CA GLY A 28 -3.77 0.50 -8.27
C GLY A 28 -4.25 -0.93 -8.00
N VAL A 29 -5.27 -1.10 -7.15
CA VAL A 29 -5.88 -2.39 -6.82
C VAL A 29 -6.56 -3.04 -8.02
N VAL A 30 -7.26 -2.28 -8.86
CA VAL A 30 -7.88 -2.80 -10.08
C VAL A 30 -6.82 -3.36 -11.03
N VAL A 31 -5.74 -2.62 -11.25
CA VAL A 31 -4.63 -3.07 -12.10
C VAL A 31 -3.92 -4.27 -11.49
N LEU A 32 -3.69 -4.26 -10.18
CA LEU A 32 -3.11 -5.38 -9.46
C LEU A 32 -3.98 -6.65 -9.63
N ARG A 33 -5.29 -6.55 -9.40
CA ARG A 33 -6.21 -7.69 -9.58
C ARG A 33 -6.23 -8.21 -11.02
N ALA A 34 -6.15 -7.34 -12.00
CA ALA A 34 -6.11 -7.73 -13.41
C ALA A 34 -4.80 -8.43 -13.82
N ALA A 35 -3.69 -8.07 -13.18
CA ALA A 35 -2.37 -8.62 -13.47
C ALA A 35 -1.99 -9.81 -12.57
N MET A 36 -2.75 -10.06 -11.50
CA MET A 36 -2.45 -11.14 -10.55
C MET A 36 -2.88 -12.51 -11.11
N PRO A 37 -2.03 -13.55 -11.00
CA PRO A 37 -2.39 -14.90 -11.38
C PRO A 37 -3.49 -15.47 -10.48
N VAL A 38 -4.32 -16.34 -11.05
CA VAL A 38 -5.45 -16.98 -10.35
C VAL A 38 -4.99 -17.79 -9.11
N SER A 39 -3.75 -18.30 -9.12
CA SER A 39 -3.13 -19.00 -7.98
C SER A 39 -3.06 -18.16 -6.70
N TYR A 40 -3.14 -16.84 -6.79
CA TYR A 40 -3.12 -15.92 -5.64
C TYR A 40 -4.51 -15.44 -5.21
N ALA A 41 -5.57 -15.75 -5.97
CA ALA A 41 -6.91 -15.20 -5.76
C ALA A 41 -7.47 -15.44 -4.35
N ALA A 42 -7.22 -16.61 -3.77
CA ALA A 42 -7.69 -16.98 -2.41
C ALA A 42 -7.12 -16.08 -1.30
N HIS A 43 -6.01 -15.39 -1.57
CA HIS A 43 -5.28 -14.59 -0.60
C HIS A 43 -5.11 -13.13 -1.01
N LEU A 44 -5.49 -12.81 -2.25
CA LEU A 44 -5.29 -11.51 -2.86
C LEU A 44 -6.06 -10.41 -2.12
N ASP A 45 -7.31 -10.65 -1.74
CA ASP A 45 -8.12 -9.69 -0.98
C ASP A 45 -7.51 -9.37 0.40
N ALA A 46 -7.06 -10.39 1.12
CA ALA A 46 -6.38 -10.21 2.40
C ALA A 46 -5.05 -9.47 2.25
N ALA A 47 -4.29 -9.75 1.18
CA ALA A 47 -3.03 -9.08 0.90
C ALA A 47 -3.24 -7.62 0.54
N ILE A 48 -4.23 -7.32 -0.31
CA ILE A 48 -4.63 -5.95 -0.64
C ILE A 48 -5.05 -5.22 0.63
N ALA A 49 -5.91 -5.81 1.45
CA ALA A 49 -6.37 -5.18 2.69
C ALA A 49 -5.21 -4.86 3.64
N ALA A 50 -4.24 -5.77 3.80
CA ALA A 50 -3.05 -5.52 4.62
C ALA A 50 -2.16 -4.42 4.03
N GLY A 51 -1.87 -4.47 2.73
CA GLY A 51 -1.04 -3.47 2.07
C GLY A 51 -1.66 -2.07 2.08
N VAL A 52 -2.97 -1.98 1.81
CA VAL A 52 -3.75 -0.75 1.89
C VAL A 52 -3.81 -0.24 3.32
N GLY A 53 -4.05 -1.11 4.29
CA GLY A 53 -4.07 -0.76 5.71
C GLY A 53 -2.74 -0.15 6.16
N SER A 54 -1.62 -0.82 5.88
CA SER A 54 -0.28 -0.32 6.20
C SER A 54 0.03 1.00 5.50
N PHE A 55 -0.30 1.15 4.22
CA PHE A 55 -0.11 2.41 3.50
C PHE A 55 -0.92 3.55 4.12
N LYS A 56 -2.21 3.33 4.41
CA LYS A 56 -3.10 4.34 4.97
C LYS A 56 -2.67 4.79 6.36
N VAL A 57 -2.18 3.88 7.21
CA VAL A 57 -1.64 4.21 8.54
C VAL A 57 -0.45 5.15 8.41
N GLU A 58 0.50 4.83 7.53
CA GLU A 58 1.73 5.62 7.35
C GLU A 58 1.45 7.05 6.88
N ILE A 59 0.45 7.24 6.01
CA ILE A 59 0.08 8.57 5.50
C ILE A 59 -0.95 9.30 6.37
N GLY A 60 -1.35 8.74 7.51
CA GLY A 60 -2.35 9.34 8.41
C GLY A 60 -3.79 9.29 7.90
N CYS A 61 -4.09 8.46 6.89
CA CYS A 61 -5.43 8.23 6.36
C CYS A 61 -6.09 6.95 6.88
N GLY A 62 -5.39 6.19 7.72
CA GLY A 62 -5.88 4.97 8.35
C GLY A 62 -6.50 5.25 9.71
N GLY A 63 -7.55 4.50 10.04
CA GLY A 63 -7.92 4.29 11.45
C GLY A 63 -6.85 3.46 12.19
N PRO A 64 -7.04 3.15 13.48
CA PRO A 64 -6.14 2.25 14.18
C PRO A 64 -5.99 0.96 13.36
N ALA A 65 -4.74 0.54 13.12
CA ALA A 65 -4.43 -0.62 12.29
C ALA A 65 -5.25 -1.83 12.78
N THR A 66 -6.23 -2.26 11.99
CA THR A 66 -6.88 -3.55 12.25
C THR A 66 -5.81 -4.62 12.12
N PRO A 67 -5.58 -5.44 13.17
CA PRO A 67 -4.62 -6.52 13.08
C PRO A 67 -4.94 -7.38 11.86
N PRO A 68 -3.94 -7.80 11.07
CA PRO A 68 -4.20 -8.74 9.99
C PRO A 68 -4.90 -9.97 10.59
N PRO A 69 -5.96 -10.50 9.94
CA PRO A 69 -6.62 -11.69 10.43
C PRO A 69 -5.59 -12.82 10.58
N PRO A 70 -5.70 -13.69 11.62
CA PRO A 70 -4.80 -14.81 11.81
C PRO A 70 -4.75 -15.64 10.52
N GLN A 71 -3.58 -15.71 9.90
CA GLN A 71 -3.42 -16.43 8.64
C GLN A 71 -2.93 -17.84 8.96
N PRO A 72 -3.48 -18.88 8.31
CA PRO A 72 -2.91 -20.21 8.40
C PRO A 72 -1.44 -20.17 7.91
N PRO A 73 -0.57 -21.08 8.40
CA PRO A 73 0.82 -21.15 7.95
C PRO A 73 0.86 -21.20 6.43
N ARG A 74 1.44 -20.16 5.81
CA ARG A 74 1.53 -20.10 4.34
C ARG A 74 2.80 -20.79 3.90
N GLU A 75 2.68 -21.62 2.88
CA GLU A 75 3.84 -22.08 2.14
C GLU A 75 4.54 -20.85 1.54
N LYS A 76 5.86 -20.79 1.78
CA LYS A 76 6.74 -19.77 1.22
C LYS A 76 6.75 -19.94 -0.29
N ARG A 77 6.51 -18.86 -1.02
CA ARG A 77 6.40 -18.89 -2.50
C ARG A 77 7.36 -17.89 -3.10
N ASP A 78 7.90 -18.24 -4.26
CA ASP A 78 8.53 -17.24 -5.12
C ASP A 78 7.44 -16.32 -5.68
N CYS A 79 7.69 -15.02 -5.62
CA CYS A 79 6.77 -13.98 -6.08
C CYS A 79 7.34 -13.21 -7.28
N ALA A 80 8.31 -13.78 -7.99
CA ALA A 80 8.90 -13.13 -9.17
C ALA A 80 7.85 -12.92 -10.27
N ASP A 81 6.87 -13.82 -10.38
CA ASP A 81 5.79 -13.75 -11.37
C ASP A 81 4.80 -12.60 -11.12
N ILE A 82 4.73 -12.10 -9.87
CA ILE A 82 3.85 -10.99 -9.49
C ILE A 82 4.60 -9.66 -9.26
N GLU A 83 5.94 -9.65 -9.29
CA GLU A 83 6.75 -8.42 -9.13
C GLU A 83 6.38 -7.36 -10.18
N GLY A 84 6.11 -7.78 -11.42
CA GLY A 84 5.66 -6.89 -12.49
C GLY A 84 4.29 -6.26 -12.20
N ALA A 85 3.35 -7.06 -11.66
CA ALA A 85 2.02 -6.59 -11.25
C ALA A 85 2.12 -5.58 -10.09
N ILE A 86 2.96 -5.87 -9.08
CA ILE A 86 3.22 -4.99 -7.95
C ILE A 86 3.85 -3.67 -8.42
N THR A 87 4.85 -3.73 -9.31
CA THR A 87 5.52 -2.55 -9.87
C THR A 87 4.55 -1.69 -10.67
N THR A 88 3.67 -2.30 -11.45
CA THR A 88 2.65 -1.59 -12.24
C THR A 88 1.61 -0.93 -11.33
N ALA A 89 1.16 -1.64 -10.30
CA ALA A 89 0.25 -1.10 -9.29
C ALA A 89 0.87 0.06 -8.51
N GLU A 90 2.16 -0.04 -8.14
CA GLU A 90 2.92 1.06 -7.53
C GLU A 90 2.98 2.27 -8.48
N ALA A 91 3.30 2.06 -9.75
CA ALA A 91 3.37 3.13 -10.73
C ALA A 91 2.01 3.84 -10.90
N MET A 92 0.92 3.08 -10.92
CA MET A 92 -0.44 3.63 -10.98
C MET A 92 -0.82 4.38 -9.71
N LEU A 93 -0.49 3.83 -8.54
CA LEU A 93 -0.69 4.48 -7.26
C LEU A 93 0.07 5.82 -7.22
N ARG A 94 1.37 5.83 -7.57
CA ARG A 94 2.18 7.06 -7.67
C ARG A 94 1.59 8.05 -8.68
N LYS A 95 1.09 7.58 -9.83
CA LYS A 95 0.45 8.44 -10.83
C LYS A 95 -0.84 9.08 -10.29
N GLY A 96 -1.66 8.32 -9.57
CA GLY A 96 -2.86 8.83 -8.90
C GLY A 96 -2.51 9.84 -7.81
N LEU A 97 -1.45 9.58 -7.03
CA LEU A 97 -0.97 10.47 -5.99
C LEU A 97 -0.26 11.71 -6.54
N ARG A 98 0.27 11.69 -7.78
CA ARG A 98 0.85 12.88 -8.44
C ARG A 98 -0.20 13.95 -8.74
N ALA A 99 -1.47 13.58 -8.82
CA ALA A 99 -2.55 14.54 -8.91
C ALA A 99 -2.73 15.35 -7.60
N LEU A 100 -2.09 14.93 -6.50
CA LEU A 100 -2.10 15.63 -5.23
C LEU A 100 -0.83 16.50 -5.07
N PRO A 101 -0.94 17.84 -5.19
CA PRO A 101 0.21 18.73 -5.01
C PRO A 101 0.76 18.61 -3.58
N GLY A 102 2.07 18.37 -3.47
CA GLY A 102 2.79 18.24 -2.19
C GLY A 102 2.73 16.86 -1.51
N PHE A 103 1.91 15.93 -2.01
CA PHE A 103 1.78 14.59 -1.42
C PHE A 103 2.80 13.60 -1.99
N SER A 104 3.08 13.69 -3.30
CA SER A 104 3.95 12.76 -4.03
C SER A 104 5.45 12.86 -3.72
N ASP A 105 5.93 14.01 -3.26
CA ASP A 105 7.33 14.24 -2.87
C ASP A 105 7.56 14.04 -1.36
N SER A 106 6.53 13.65 -0.62
CA SER A 106 6.68 13.37 0.80
C SER A 106 7.39 12.03 1.02
N GLY A 107 8.45 12.02 1.84
CA GLY A 107 9.11 10.78 2.25
C GLY A 107 8.17 9.80 2.95
N VAL A 108 7.08 10.32 3.54
CA VAL A 108 5.98 9.55 4.15
C VAL A 108 5.24 8.72 3.11
N CYS A 109 4.95 9.27 1.93
CA CYS A 109 4.29 8.53 0.85
C CYS A 109 5.16 7.37 0.35
N GLN A 110 6.47 7.60 0.11
CA GLN A 110 7.37 6.51 -0.29
C GLN A 110 7.51 5.43 0.79
N THR A 111 7.58 5.83 2.06
CA THR A 111 7.66 4.90 3.19
C THR A 111 6.38 4.07 3.30
N GLY A 112 5.23 4.72 3.16
CA GLY A 112 3.92 4.06 3.12
C GLY A 112 3.80 3.05 1.98
N ILE A 113 4.24 3.41 0.77
CA ILE A 113 4.21 2.49 -0.38
C ILE A 113 5.09 1.26 -0.11
N LYS A 114 6.31 1.46 0.41
CA LYS A 114 7.22 0.35 0.78
C LYS A 114 6.61 -0.55 1.85
N ASN A 115 6.04 0.03 2.90
CA ASN A 115 5.41 -0.71 4.00
C ASN A 115 4.14 -1.44 3.52
N GLY A 116 3.35 -0.83 2.65
CA GLY A 116 2.18 -1.46 2.02
C GLY A 116 2.56 -2.64 1.13
N ILE A 117 3.58 -2.49 0.27
CA ILE A 117 4.09 -3.60 -0.56
C ILE A 117 4.65 -4.72 0.32
N LYS A 118 5.38 -4.38 1.39
CA LYS A 118 5.89 -5.36 2.34
C LYS A 118 4.77 -6.14 3.01
N ALA A 119 3.74 -5.47 3.52
CA ALA A 119 2.58 -6.11 4.14
C ALA A 119 1.79 -6.97 3.13
N PHE A 120 1.65 -6.50 1.89
CA PHE A 120 1.03 -7.27 0.81
C PHE A 120 1.80 -8.58 0.53
N LYS A 121 3.13 -8.49 0.38
CA LYS A 121 4.02 -9.64 0.15
C LYS A 121 4.05 -10.60 1.32
N ASP A 122 4.13 -10.08 2.54
CA ASP A 122 4.10 -10.84 3.79
C ASP A 122 2.83 -11.67 3.88
N VAL A 123 1.68 -11.03 3.62
CA VAL A 123 0.42 -11.74 3.51
C VAL A 123 0.54 -12.80 2.43
N LEU A 124 0.89 -12.51 1.18
CA LEU A 124 0.96 -13.54 0.13
C LEU A 124 1.94 -14.71 0.42
N GLY A 125 2.80 -14.61 1.43
CA GLY A 125 3.82 -15.62 1.73
C GLY A 125 5.02 -15.50 0.79
N CYS A 126 5.23 -14.31 0.23
CA CYS A 126 6.38 -14.01 -0.61
C CYS A 126 7.62 -13.93 0.28
N GLU A 127 8.54 -14.88 0.12
CA GLU A 127 9.85 -14.76 0.73
C GLU A 127 10.84 -14.23 -0.31
N GLN A 128 11.76 -13.36 0.10
CA GLN A 128 12.95 -13.14 -0.74
C GLN A 128 13.67 -14.48 -0.80
N VAL A 129 13.77 -15.06 -1.98
CA VAL A 129 14.65 -16.21 -2.22
C VAL A 129 16.06 -15.74 -1.87
N LYS A 130 16.49 -15.96 -0.64
CA LYS A 130 17.91 -16.00 -0.32
C LYS A 130 18.42 -17.16 -1.14
N ALA A 131 19.08 -16.84 -2.25
CA ALA A 131 20.02 -17.76 -2.88
C ALA A 131 20.86 -18.33 -1.73
N SER A 132 20.69 -19.63 -1.50
CA SER A 132 21.46 -20.34 -0.50
C SER A 132 22.88 -20.41 -1.05
N GLU A 133 23.77 -19.61 -0.47
CA GLU A 133 25.23 -19.84 -0.55
C GLU A 133 25.62 -20.95 0.42
#